data_AF-A0A7W1IAP0-F1
#
_entry.id   AF-A0A7W1IAP0-F1
#
_cell.length_a   1.000
_cell.length_b   1.000
_cell.length_c   1.000
_cell.angle_alpha   90.00
_cell.angle_beta   90.00
_cell.angle_gamma   90.00
#
_symmetry.space_group_name_H-M   'P 1'
#
loop_
_entity.id
_entity.type
_entity.pdbx_description
1 polymer ?
#
loop_
_entity_poly.entity_id
_entity_poly.type
_entity_poly.pdbx_seq_one_letter_code
_entity_poly.pdbx_strand_id
1 'polypeptide(L)' 'GGAPLLGVQGVSIIAHGNANPQALKNALKVAVRSVETNMNDLIGKRLAESAATRHPA' A
#
# COMPACT_ATOMS: atom_id res chain seq x y z
N GLY A 1 7.32 -12.50 0.59
CA GLY A 1 7.03 -11.09 0.28
C GLY A 1 5.62 -10.99 -0.23
N GLY A 2 5.17 -9.79 -0.54
CA GLY A 2 3.85 -9.52 -1.09
C GLY A 2 3.81 -8.09 -1.59
N ALA A 3 2.83 -7.76 -2.43
CA ALA A 3 2.66 -6.43 -2.99
C ALA A 3 1.51 -5.70 -2.29
N PRO A 4 1.66 -4.42 -1.92
CA PRO A 4 0.54 -3.61 -1.48
C PRO A 4 -0.49 -3.45 -2.61
N LEU A 5 -1.75 -3.72 -2.33
CA LEU A 5 -2.86 -3.35 -3.22
C LEU A 5 -3.21 -1.89 -2.97
N LEU A 6 -2.99 -1.05 -3.98
CA LEU A 6 -3.28 0.39 -3.93
C LEU A 6 -4.73 0.68 -4.35
N GLY A 7 -5.26 1.81 -3.88
CA GLY A 7 -6.62 2.26 -4.22
C GLY A 7 -7.72 1.71 -3.32
N VAL A 8 -7.37 1.11 -2.18
CA VAL A 8 -8.32 0.66 -1.15
C VAL A 8 -8.20 1.51 0.12
N GLN A 9 -9.27 1.58 0.92
CA GLN A 9 -9.27 2.31 2.20
C GLN A 9 -8.63 1.47 3.31
N GLY A 10 -7.30 1.29 3.25
CA GLY A 10 -6.54 0.55 4.25
C GLY A 10 -5.28 -0.12 3.68
N VAL A 11 -4.74 -1.09 4.42
CA VAL A 11 -3.59 -1.89 4.00
C VAL A 11 -4.05 -3.30 3.60
N SER A 12 -3.84 -3.66 2.35
CA SER A 12 -4.08 -5.01 1.83
C SER A 12 -2.84 -5.49 1.08
N ILE A 13 -2.40 -6.73 1.35
CA ILE A 13 -1.20 -7.31 0.76
C ILE A 13 -1.57 -8.54 -0.06
N ILE A 14 -1.23 -8.50 -1.35
CA ILE A 14 -1.37 -9.64 -2.26
C ILE A 14 -0.14 -10.55 -2.10
N ALA A 15 -0.37 -11.78 -1.67
CA ALA A 15 0.64 -12.84 -1.61
C ALA A 15 0.43 -13.87 -2.73
N HIS A 16 1.50 -14.57 -3.12
CA HIS A 16 1.43 -15.62 -4.13
C HIS A 16 0.71 -16.86 -3.59
N GLY A 17 -0.08 -17.55 -4.42
CA GLY A 17 -0.86 -18.73 -3.99
C GLY A 17 -0.02 -19.90 -3.47
N ASN A 18 1.23 -20.03 -3.95
CA ASN A 18 2.19 -21.03 -3.47
C ASN A 18 3.21 -20.43 -2.46
N ALA A 19 2.78 -19.48 -1.63
CA ALA A 19 3.65 -18.83 -0.66
C ALA A 19 4.07 -19.81 0.45
N ASN A 20 5.38 -20.01 0.60
CA ASN A 20 5.94 -20.73 1.74
C ASN A 20 5.87 -19.88 3.04
N PRO A 21 6.13 -20.46 4.23
CA PRO A 21 6.02 -19.74 5.50
C PRO A 21 6.90 -18.48 5.59
N GLN A 22 8.11 -18.49 5.02
CA GLN A 22 8.98 -17.31 4.98
C GLN A 22 8.40 -16.21 4.08
N ALA A 23 7.79 -16.58 2.95
CA ALA A 23 7.13 -15.66 2.05
C ALA A 23 5.95 -14.96 2.75
N LEU A 24 5.13 -15.71 3.48
CA LEU A 24 4.00 -15.16 4.24
C LEU A 24 4.46 -14.25 5.38
N LYS A 25 5.47 -14.67 6.17
CA LYS A 25 6.11 -13.81 7.19
C LYS A 25 6.56 -12.48 6.60
N ASN A 26 7.19 -12.51 5.43
CA ASN A 26 7.65 -11.30 4.75
C ASN A 26 6.49 -10.45 4.20
N ALA A 27 5.36 -11.05 3.80
CA ALA A 27 4.15 -10.30 3.41
C ALA A 27 3.55 -9.56 4.62
N LEU A 28 3.50 -10.20 5.79
CA LEU A 28 3.08 -9.54 7.04
C LEU A 28 4.00 -8.39 7.42
N LYS A 29 5.32 -8.53 7.27
CA LYS A 29 6.25 -7.41 7.49
C LYS A 29 5.97 -6.23 6.57
N VAL A 30 5.60 -6.47 5.30
CA VAL A 30 5.18 -5.40 4.38
C VAL A 30 3.90 -4.74 4.89
N ALA A 31 2.91 -5.52 5.34
CA ALA A 31 1.67 -4.98 5.91
C ALA A 31 1.94 -4.07 7.12
N VAL A 32 2.71 -4.56 8.10
CA VAL A 32 3.08 -3.80 9.30
C VAL A 32 3.78 -2.51 8.92
N ARG A 33 4.79 -2.58 8.04
CA ARG A 33 5.50 -1.39 7.57
C ARG A 33 4.56 -0.39 6.89
N SER A 34 3.62 -0.85 6.07
CA SER A 34 2.66 0.04 5.40
C SER A 34 1.75 0.79 6.39
N VAL A 35 1.39 0.15 7.51
CA VAL A 35 0.65 0.79 8.61
C VAL A 35 1.54 1.76 9.37
N GLU A 36 2.72 1.33 9.81
CA GLU A 36 3.65 2.14 10.61
C GLU A 36 4.08 3.43 9.88
N THR A 37 4.21 3.38 8.56
CA THR A 37 4.58 4.55 7.76
C THR A 37 3.37 5.36 7.28
N ASN A 38 2.14 5.01 7.67
CA ASN A 38 0.89 5.63 7.17
C ASN A 38 0.87 5.74 5.64
N MET A 39 1.30 4.67 4.95
CA MET A 39 1.55 4.68 3.51
C MET A 39 0.30 5.09 2.71
N ASN A 40 -0.86 4.57 3.10
CA ASN A 40 -2.13 4.85 2.42
C ASN A 40 -2.48 6.34 2.48
N ASP A 41 -2.34 6.96 3.65
CA ASP A 41 -2.67 8.37 3.86
C ASP A 41 -1.70 9.29 3.10
N LEU A 42 -0.41 8.95 3.10
CA LEU A 42 0.59 9.69 2.35
C LEU A 42 0.31 9.65 0.84
N ILE A 43 -0.04 8.49 0.28
CA ILE A 43 -0.41 8.36 -1.12
C ILE A 43 -1.67 9.20 -1.41
N GLY A 44 -2.71 9.06 -0.59
CA GLY A 44 -3.95 9.82 -0.75
C GLY A 44 -3.72 11.33 -0.73
N LYS A 45 -2.93 11.82 0.23
CA LYS A 45 -2.54 13.23 0.33
C LYS A 45 -1.81 13.72 -0.92
N ARG A 46 -0.80 12.98 -1.39
CA ARG A 46 -0.01 13.35 -2.57
C ARG A 46 -0.83 13.35 -3.86
N LEU A 47 -1.76 12.41 -4.01
CA LEU A 47 -2.67 12.38 -5.14
C LEU A 47 -3.63 13.56 -5.12
N ALA A 48 -4.17 13.93 -3.95
CA ALA A 48 -5.02 15.11 -3.81
C ALA A 48 -4.27 16.42 -4.14
N GLU A 49 -3.04 16.58 -3.65
CA GLU A 49 -2.16 17.70 -3.99
C GLU A 49 -1.90 17.78 -5.50
N SER A 50 -1.56 16.63 -6.11
CA SER A 50 -1.31 16.53 -7.55
C SER A 50 -2.54 16.87 -8.38
N ALA A 51 -3.73 16.41 -7.95
CA ALA A 51 -5.00 16.73 -8.59
C ALA A 51 -5.33 18.23 -8.50
N ALA A 52 -5.04 18.88 -7.36
CA ALA A 52 -5.24 20.32 -7.19
C ALA A 52 -4.27 21.17 -8.04
N THR A 53 -3.04 20.69 -8.27
CA THR A 53 -2.07 21.37 -9.15
C THR A 53 -2.32 21.15 -10.64
N ARG A 54 -3.05 20.10 -11.03
CA ARG A 54 -3.53 19.94 -12.40
C ARG A 54 -4.70 20.90 -12.58
N HIS A 55 -4.42 22.02 -13.25
CA HIS A 55 -5.33 23.09 -13.62
C HIS A 55 -6.76 22.58 -13.89
N PRO A 56 -7.79 23.03 -13.16
CA PRO A 56 -9.16 22.85 -13.63
C PRO A 56 -9.30 23.69 -14.90
N ALA A 57 -9.70 23.03 -15.99
CA ALA A 57 -10.14 23.74 -17.19
C ALA A 57 -11.32 24.68 -16.87
#